data_AF-A0A382ABW7-F1
#
_entry.id   AF-A0A382ABW7-F1
#
_cell.length_a   1.000
_cell.length_b   1.000
_cell.length_c   1.000
_cell.angle_alpha   90.00
_cell.angle_beta   90.00
_cell.angle_gamma   90.00
#
_symmetry.space_group_name_H-M   'P 1'
#
loop_
_entity.id
_entity.type
_entity.pdbx_description
1 polymer ?
#
loop_
_entity_poly.entity_id
_entity_poly.type
_entity_poly.pdbx_seq_one_letter_code
_entity_poly.pdbx_strand_id
1 'polypeptide(L)'
;AICRQALKDMFRRIIETDEITVQGDIKNFKKVFSQASAEEVSFPRSVQNIRKWIDKETIYKKGTPIHVRGALLHNALIDDKDLRNKVEKIHGGDKVKFTYLIKPNPIKENVIAFIDFLPKQFKLEDYIDYNLQFEKTFISAIEPVLTAVGWESEKKNTLESFFT
;
A
#
# COMPACT_ATOMS: atom_id res chain seq x y z
N ALA A 1 -2.34 -12.34 -3.63
CA ALA A 1 -2.55 -10.89 -3.44
C ALA A 1 -3.92 -10.53 -3.97
N ILE A 2 -4.78 -10.01 -3.09
CA ILE A 2 -6.20 -9.74 -3.38
C ILE A 2 -6.38 -8.76 -4.56
N CYS A 3 -5.49 -7.76 -4.68
CA CYS A 3 -5.50 -6.78 -5.76
C CYS A 3 -5.39 -7.40 -7.15
N ARG A 4 -4.53 -8.42 -7.33
CA ARG A 4 -4.28 -8.97 -8.67
C ARG A 4 -5.52 -9.64 -9.24
N GLN A 5 -6.27 -10.35 -8.38
CA GLN A 5 -7.50 -10.99 -8.79
C GLN A 5 -8.59 -9.94 -9.04
N ALA A 6 -8.76 -8.99 -8.11
CA ALA A 6 -9.71 -7.90 -8.26
C ALA A 6 -9.48 -7.07 -9.52
N LEU A 7 -8.22 -6.81 -9.90
CA LEU A 7 -7.89 -6.08 -11.13
C LEU A 7 -8.34 -6.83 -12.38
N LYS A 8 -8.08 -8.15 -12.44
CA LYS A 8 -8.54 -8.99 -13.57
C LYS A 8 -10.06 -8.97 -13.68
N ASP A 9 -10.75 -9.13 -12.55
CA ASP A 9 -12.20 -9.11 -12.51
C ASP A 9 -12.75 -7.74 -12.90
N MET A 10 -12.10 -6.66 -12.45
CA MET A 10 -12.50 -5.28 -12.79
C MET A 10 -12.34 -4.98 -14.27
N PHE A 11 -11.24 -5.39 -14.91
CA PHE A 11 -11.07 -5.20 -16.36
C PHE A 11 -12.14 -5.90 -17.17
N ARG A 12 -12.55 -7.11 -16.75
CA ARG A 12 -13.67 -7.81 -17.36
C ARG A 12 -14.98 -7.04 -17.17
N ARG A 13 -15.26 -6.57 -15.95
CA ARG A 13 -16.47 -5.80 -15.64
C ARG A 13 -16.55 -4.51 -16.44
N ILE A 14 -15.44 -3.80 -16.63
CA ILE A 14 -15.39 -2.59 -17.48
C ILE A 14 -15.86 -2.87 -18.92
N ILE A 15 -15.51 -4.04 -19.47
CA ILE A 15 -15.88 -4.42 -20.85
C ILE A 15 -17.33 -4.93 -20.93
N GLU A 16 -17.81 -5.63 -19.89
CA GLU A 16 -19.08 -6.36 -19.91
C GLU A 16 -20.29 -5.54 -19.40
N THR A 17 -20.06 -4.45 -18.66
CA THR A 17 -21.13 -3.73 -17.95
C THR A 17 -21.10 -2.22 -18.23
N ASP A 18 -21.70 -1.42 -17.35
CA ASP A 18 -21.75 0.04 -17.39
C ASP A 18 -20.93 0.70 -16.26
N GLU A 19 -20.76 2.02 -16.35
CA GLU A 19 -20.01 2.83 -15.39
C GLU A 19 -20.55 2.73 -13.96
N ILE A 20 -21.87 2.75 -13.77
CA ILE A 20 -22.50 2.72 -12.43
C ILE A 20 -22.21 1.39 -11.76
N THR A 21 -22.31 0.30 -12.53
CA THR A 21 -21.96 -1.04 -12.07
C THR A 21 -20.50 -1.12 -11.63
N VAL A 22 -19.57 -0.60 -12.45
CA VAL A 22 -18.14 -0.58 -12.14
C VAL A 22 -17.82 0.28 -10.91
N GLN A 23 -18.41 1.47 -10.78
CA GLN A 23 -18.27 2.32 -9.59
C GLN A 23 -18.77 1.60 -8.32
N GLY A 24 -19.87 0.85 -8.44
CA GLY A 24 -20.38 -0.02 -7.37
C GLY A 24 -19.38 -1.10 -6.96
N ASP A 25 -18.76 -1.76 -7.95
CA ASP A 25 -17.74 -2.78 -7.71
C ASP A 25 -16.48 -2.21 -7.06
N ILE A 26 -16.01 -1.03 -7.52
CA ILE A 26 -14.87 -0.32 -6.93
C ILE A 26 -15.15 -0.03 -5.45
N LYS A 27 -16.34 0.50 -5.14
CA LYS A 27 -16.77 0.80 -3.76
C LYS A 27 -16.85 -0.46 -2.90
N ASN A 28 -17.36 -1.56 -3.43
CA ASN A 28 -17.43 -2.83 -2.70
C ASN A 28 -16.05 -3.41 -2.46
N PHE A 29 -15.18 -3.39 -3.46
CA PHE A 29 -13.81 -3.87 -3.33
C PHE A 29 -13.00 -3.04 -2.34
N LYS A 30 -13.19 -1.71 -2.29
CA LYS A 30 -12.55 -0.84 -1.29
C LYS A 30 -12.87 -1.28 0.15
N LYS A 31 -14.11 -1.71 0.43
CA LYS A 31 -14.50 -2.24 1.75
C LYS A 31 -13.73 -3.52 2.09
N VAL A 32 -13.69 -4.47 1.15
CA VAL A 32 -12.96 -5.73 1.32
C VAL A 32 -11.47 -5.47 1.51
N PHE A 33 -10.90 -4.58 0.70
CA PHE A 33 -9.50 -4.18 0.77
C PHE A 33 -9.15 -3.58 2.14
N SER A 34 -10.01 -2.74 2.72
CA SER A 34 -9.78 -2.14 4.05
C SER A 34 -9.86 -3.14 5.22
N GLN A 35 -10.40 -4.34 4.99
CA GLN A 35 -10.51 -5.40 5.99
C GLN A 35 -9.42 -6.47 5.84
N ALA A 36 -8.72 -6.46 4.70
CA ALA A 36 -7.66 -7.40 4.42
C ALA A 36 -6.41 -7.13 5.28
N SER A 37 -5.61 -8.17 5.46
CA SER A 37 -4.36 -8.06 6.21
C SER A 37 -3.33 -7.20 5.49
N ALA A 38 -2.38 -6.62 6.24
CA ALA A 38 -1.33 -5.76 5.68
C ALA A 38 -0.59 -6.44 4.52
N GLU A 39 -0.24 -7.71 4.70
CA GLU A 39 0.52 -8.53 3.77
C GLU A 39 -0.22 -8.88 2.47
N GLU A 40 -1.56 -8.78 2.45
CA GLU A 40 -2.39 -9.01 1.27
C GLU A 40 -2.52 -7.79 0.37
N VAL A 41 -2.43 -6.60 0.98
CA VAL A 41 -2.63 -5.30 0.32
C VAL A 41 -1.35 -4.50 0.10
N SER A 42 -0.24 -4.91 0.72
CA SER A 42 1.06 -4.25 0.59
C SER A 42 1.72 -4.46 -0.77
N PHE A 43 2.58 -3.51 -1.13
CA PHE A 43 3.29 -3.51 -2.40
C PHE A 43 4.51 -4.44 -2.37
N PRO A 44 4.59 -5.46 -3.25
CA PRO A 44 5.78 -6.29 -3.35
C PRO A 44 6.93 -5.53 -4.02
N ARG A 45 8.12 -5.56 -3.43
CA ARG A 45 9.36 -4.95 -3.96
C ARG A 45 10.58 -5.82 -3.61
N SER A 46 11.66 -5.63 -4.36
CA SER A 46 12.98 -6.16 -3.99
C SER A 46 13.85 -5.04 -3.45
N VAL A 47 14.52 -5.29 -2.33
CA VAL A 47 15.43 -4.32 -1.72
C VAL A 47 16.84 -4.60 -2.20
N GLN A 48 17.46 -3.62 -2.86
CA GLN A 48 18.81 -3.72 -3.37
C GLN A 48 19.68 -2.62 -2.79
N ASN A 49 20.97 -2.90 -2.58
CA ASN A 49 21.95 -1.94 -2.09
C ASN A 49 21.54 -1.19 -0.80
N ILE A 50 20.82 -1.86 0.13
CA ILE A 50 20.28 -1.24 1.36
C ILE A 50 21.35 -0.47 2.17
N ARG A 51 22.57 -1.02 2.25
CA ARG A 51 23.69 -0.41 2.99
C ARG A 51 24.07 0.99 2.48
N LYS A 52 23.90 1.26 1.19
CA LYS A 52 24.19 2.59 0.60
C LYS A 52 23.35 3.70 1.23
N TRP A 53 22.14 3.34 1.66
CA TRP A 53 21.12 4.27 2.11
C TRP A 53 21.11 4.48 3.63
N ILE A 54 21.88 3.70 4.39
CA ILE A 54 21.99 3.83 5.84
C ILE A 54 22.59 5.19 6.20
N ASP A 55 21.97 5.85 7.16
CA ASP A 55 22.51 7.01 7.85
C ASP A 55 22.56 6.74 9.36
N LYS A 56 23.65 7.13 10.02
CA LYS A 56 23.84 6.80 11.45
C LYS A 56 23.01 7.67 12.38
N GLU A 57 22.70 8.89 11.97
CA GLU A 57 21.97 9.87 12.81
C GLU A 57 20.47 9.80 12.54
N THR A 58 20.08 9.57 11.29
CA THR A 58 18.69 9.66 10.82
C THR A 58 18.11 8.34 10.33
N ILE A 59 18.81 7.21 10.54
CA ILE A 59 18.50 5.85 10.05
C ILE A 59 18.72 5.70 8.52
N TYR A 60 18.31 6.68 7.73
CA TYR A 60 18.39 6.64 6.27
C TYR A 60 18.69 8.01 5.65
N LYS A 61 19.36 8.01 4.49
CA LYS A 61 19.74 9.23 3.77
C LYS A 61 18.54 9.90 3.07
N LYS A 62 18.61 11.22 2.85
CA LYS A 62 17.67 11.94 1.99
C LYS A 62 17.65 11.32 0.58
N GLY A 63 16.45 11.16 0.01
CA GLY A 63 16.27 10.56 -1.32
C GLY A 63 16.25 9.03 -1.34
N THR A 64 16.29 8.36 -0.17
CA THR A 64 16.15 6.90 -0.08
C THR A 64 14.82 6.44 -0.70
N PRO A 65 14.82 5.45 -1.62
CA PRO A 65 13.60 4.90 -2.18
C PRO A 65 12.66 4.40 -1.08
N ILE A 66 11.36 4.66 -1.23
CA ILE A 66 10.38 4.48 -0.15
C ILE A 66 10.37 3.07 0.49
N HIS A 67 10.50 2.02 -0.32
CA HIS A 67 10.53 0.63 0.15
C HIS A 67 11.86 0.30 0.86
N VAL A 68 12.98 0.88 0.42
CA VAL A 68 14.28 0.75 1.10
C VAL A 68 14.26 1.49 2.43
N ARG A 69 13.62 2.67 2.48
CA ARG A 69 13.38 3.39 3.75
C ARG A 69 12.56 2.54 4.70
N GLY A 70 11.46 1.94 4.23
CA GLY A 70 10.66 1.01 5.03
C GLY A 70 11.49 -0.17 5.58
N ALA A 71 12.41 -0.71 4.78
CA ALA A 71 13.29 -1.80 5.22
C ALA A 71 14.31 -1.37 6.29
N LEU A 72 14.87 -0.16 6.15
CA LEU A 72 15.76 0.41 7.16
C LEU A 72 15.04 0.69 8.48
N LEU A 73 13.81 1.20 8.41
CA LEU A 73 12.96 1.42 9.58
C LEU A 73 12.60 0.10 10.28
N HIS A 74 12.26 -0.95 9.52
CA HIS A 74 12.05 -2.30 10.07
C HIS A 74 13.26 -2.79 10.84
N ASN A 75 14.46 -2.67 10.27
CA ASN A 75 15.69 -3.07 10.95
C ASN A 75 15.98 -2.23 12.20
N ALA A 76 15.74 -0.92 12.13
CA ALA A 76 15.92 -0.02 13.27
C ALA A 76 14.96 -0.38 14.42
N LEU A 77 13.70 -0.73 14.13
CA LEU A 77 12.72 -1.16 15.14
C LEU A 77 13.12 -2.48 15.81
N ILE A 78 13.75 -3.39 15.06
CA ILE A 78 14.28 -4.63 15.65
C ILE A 78 15.35 -4.31 16.68
N ASP A 79 16.25 -3.37 16.37
CA ASP A 79 17.33 -2.99 17.27
C ASP A 79 16.83 -2.19 18.48
N ASP A 80 15.91 -1.23 18.26
CA ASP A 80 15.31 -0.38 19.30
C ASP A 80 14.50 -1.16 20.33
N LYS A 81 13.72 -2.16 19.88
CA LYS A 81 12.84 -2.97 20.73
C LYS A 81 13.45 -4.30 21.17
N ASP A 82 14.73 -4.53 20.90
CA ASP A 82 15.47 -5.77 21.17
C ASP A 82 14.74 -7.04 20.66
N LEU A 83 14.28 -6.99 19.40
CA LEU A 83 13.50 -8.06 18.76
C LEU A 83 14.34 -9.00 17.89
N ARG A 84 15.68 -8.97 18.04
CA ARG A 84 16.62 -9.72 17.16
C ARG A 84 16.37 -11.23 17.13
N ASN A 85 15.84 -11.79 18.23
CA ASN A 85 15.50 -13.21 18.35
C ASN A 85 14.06 -13.54 17.90
N LYS A 86 13.28 -12.54 17.48
CA LYS A 86 11.84 -12.67 17.17
C LYS A 86 11.46 -12.24 15.77
N VAL A 87 12.22 -11.31 15.17
CA VAL A 87 11.94 -10.72 13.86
C VAL A 87 13.23 -10.66 13.06
N GLU A 88 13.18 -11.16 11.83
CA GLU A 88 14.31 -11.16 10.92
C GLU A 88 14.57 -9.77 10.34
N LYS A 89 15.85 -9.40 10.22
CA LYS A 89 16.27 -8.17 9.54
C LYS A 89 16.21 -8.34 8.03
N ILE A 90 15.85 -7.25 7.35
CA ILE A 90 15.88 -7.16 5.90
C ILE A 90 17.29 -6.84 5.42
N HIS A 91 17.78 -7.62 4.46
CA HIS A 91 19.07 -7.50 3.81
C HIS A 91 18.94 -7.07 2.34
N GLY A 92 20.07 -6.74 1.72
CA GLY A 92 20.11 -6.50 0.28
C GLY A 92 19.96 -7.82 -0.47
N GLY A 93 19.02 -7.86 -1.40
CA GLY A 93 18.62 -9.09 -2.11
C GLY A 93 17.20 -9.52 -1.77
N ASP A 94 16.71 -9.15 -0.58
CA ASP A 94 15.43 -9.64 -0.07
C ASP A 94 14.24 -9.11 -0.87
N LYS A 95 13.23 -9.99 -0.98
CA LYS A 95 11.90 -9.60 -1.42
C LYS A 95 11.10 -9.20 -0.19
N VAL A 96 10.51 -8.03 -0.25
CA VAL A 96 9.74 -7.44 0.83
C VAL A 96 8.38 -6.99 0.31
N LYS A 97 7.49 -6.74 1.25
CA LYS A 97 6.29 -5.95 1.08
C LYS A 97 6.48 -4.63 1.80
N PHE A 98 5.99 -3.54 1.24
CA PHE A 98 5.92 -2.26 1.97
C PHE A 98 4.50 -1.73 1.99
N THR A 99 4.14 -1.07 3.09
CA THR A 99 2.84 -0.42 3.28
C THR A 99 3.03 1.05 3.66
N TYR A 100 2.06 1.86 3.29
CA TYR A 100 1.94 3.24 3.78
C TYR A 100 1.35 3.26 5.19
N LEU A 101 1.76 4.25 5.99
CA LEU A 101 1.27 4.49 7.35
C LEU A 101 0.72 5.92 7.48
N ILE A 102 -0.37 6.05 8.24
CA ILE A 102 -0.96 7.33 8.64
C ILE A 102 -0.12 7.93 9.78
N LYS A 103 0.05 9.25 9.80
CA LYS A 103 0.66 9.99 10.92
C LYS A 103 -0.42 10.73 11.72
N PRO A 104 -0.31 10.84 13.06
CA PRO A 104 0.78 10.33 13.89
C PRO A 104 0.71 8.81 14.12
N ASN A 105 1.87 8.18 14.30
CA ASN A 105 2.02 6.77 14.67
C ASN A 105 3.31 6.59 15.52
N PRO A 106 3.52 5.43 16.17
CA PRO A 106 4.64 5.21 17.10
C PRO A 106 6.03 5.45 16.52
N ILE A 107 6.21 5.27 15.21
CA ILE A 107 7.52 5.39 14.55
C ILE A 107 7.70 6.74 13.83
N LYS A 108 6.66 7.59 13.83
CA LYS A 108 6.64 8.94 13.23
C LYS A 108 6.98 8.95 11.73
N GLU A 109 6.77 7.82 11.04
CA GLU A 109 7.10 7.60 9.64
C GLU A 109 5.87 7.19 8.82
N ASN A 110 5.89 7.43 7.51
CA ASN A 110 4.74 7.12 6.65
C ASN A 110 4.87 5.81 5.88
N VAL A 111 5.86 4.99 6.21
CA VAL A 111 6.14 3.72 5.53
C VAL A 111 6.79 2.74 6.49
N ILE A 112 6.48 1.46 6.31
CA ILE A 112 7.24 0.33 6.86
C ILE A 112 7.31 -0.78 5.80
N ALA A 113 8.40 -1.57 5.82
CA ALA A 113 8.51 -2.77 5.00
C ALA A 113 8.69 -4.01 5.88
N PHE A 114 8.40 -5.17 5.34
CA PHE A 114 8.49 -6.47 6.03
C PHE A 114 8.64 -7.59 4.98
N ILE A 115 9.13 -8.77 5.37
CA ILE A 115 9.34 -9.89 4.44
C ILE A 115 7.98 -10.50 4.06
N ASP A 116 7.38 -11.26 4.99
CA ASP A 116 6.11 -11.95 4.74
C ASP A 116 4.92 -11.25 5.39
N PHE A 117 5.06 -10.91 6.67
CA PHE A 117 4.02 -10.37 7.55
C PHE A 117 4.52 -9.13 8.30
N LEU A 118 3.63 -8.17 8.55
CA LEU A 118 3.92 -7.03 9.42
C LEU A 118 4.10 -7.54 10.87
N PRO A 119 5.28 -7.37 11.51
CA PRO A 119 5.48 -7.91 12.85
C PRO A 119 4.58 -7.23 13.88
N LYS A 120 3.77 -8.02 14.61
CA LYS A 120 2.85 -7.51 15.64
C LYS A 120 3.53 -6.73 16.76
N GLN A 121 4.81 -7.04 16.99
CA GLN A 121 5.65 -6.37 17.99
C GLN A 121 5.92 -4.90 17.62
N PHE A 122 5.73 -4.53 16.36
CA PHE A 122 5.86 -3.14 15.92
C PHE A 122 4.67 -2.28 16.35
N LYS A 123 3.48 -2.89 16.52
CA LYS A 123 2.21 -2.21 16.86
C LYS A 123 1.85 -1.15 15.82
N LEU A 124 1.81 -1.55 14.55
CA LEU A 124 1.62 -0.66 13.39
C LEU A 124 0.37 -0.99 12.57
N GLU A 125 -0.32 -2.08 12.88
CA GLU A 125 -1.48 -2.58 12.15
C GLU A 125 -2.62 -1.56 12.07
N ASP A 126 -2.88 -0.87 13.18
CA ASP A 126 -3.93 0.16 13.27
C ASP A 126 -3.55 1.47 12.55
N TYR A 127 -2.31 1.60 12.09
CA TYR A 127 -1.78 2.80 11.46
C TYR A 127 -1.60 2.64 9.95
N ILE A 128 -2.05 1.54 9.36
CA ILE A 128 -1.97 1.31 7.91
C ILE A 128 -2.87 2.29 7.16
N ASP A 129 -2.30 2.97 6.17
CA ASP A 129 -3.06 3.87 5.30
C ASP A 129 -3.74 3.09 4.16
N TYR A 130 -4.84 2.41 4.48
CA TYR A 130 -5.59 1.63 3.49
C TYR A 130 -6.16 2.50 2.35
N ASN A 131 -6.46 3.77 2.60
CA ASN A 131 -6.96 4.67 1.57
C ASN A 131 -5.87 4.96 0.53
N LEU A 132 -4.67 5.37 0.97
CA LEU A 132 -3.56 5.62 0.07
C LEU A 132 -3.07 4.33 -0.61
N GLN A 133 -3.09 3.21 0.11
CA GLN A 133 -2.77 1.91 -0.49
C GLN A 133 -3.74 1.54 -1.60
N PHE A 134 -5.06 1.66 -1.37
CA PHE A 134 -6.08 1.35 -2.37
C PHE A 134 -5.93 2.22 -3.62
N GLU A 135 -5.73 3.52 -3.40
CA GLU A 135 -5.52 4.51 -4.47
C GLU A 135 -4.32 4.13 -5.36
N LYS A 136 -3.19 3.81 -4.73
CA LYS A 136 -1.92 3.53 -5.44
C LYS A 136 -1.83 2.11 -6.00
N THR A 137 -2.50 1.13 -5.40
CA THR A 137 -2.46 -0.27 -5.86
C THR A 137 -3.52 -0.58 -6.90
N PHE A 138 -4.72 -0.03 -6.74
CA PHE A 138 -5.90 -0.44 -7.47
C PHE A 138 -6.41 0.65 -8.40
N ILE A 139 -6.78 1.83 -7.86
CA ILE A 139 -7.33 2.93 -8.66
C ILE A 139 -6.34 3.37 -9.75
N SER A 140 -5.09 3.63 -9.37
CA SER A 140 -4.03 4.03 -10.32
C SER A 140 -3.81 3.02 -11.46
N ALA A 141 -4.18 1.75 -11.28
CA ALA A 141 -4.05 0.71 -12.29
C ALA A 141 -5.26 0.61 -13.24
N ILE A 142 -6.47 0.95 -12.77
CA ILE A 142 -7.68 0.90 -13.59
C ILE A 142 -8.03 2.24 -14.25
N GLU A 143 -7.60 3.36 -13.65
CA GLU A 143 -7.92 4.72 -14.11
C GLU A 143 -7.60 4.96 -15.59
N PRO A 144 -6.45 4.50 -16.13
CA PRO A 144 -6.17 4.67 -17.57
C PRO A 144 -7.19 3.97 -18.47
N VAL A 145 -7.74 2.83 -18.01
CA VAL A 145 -8.75 2.07 -18.76
C VAL A 145 -10.11 2.75 -18.66
N LEU A 146 -10.50 3.21 -17.47
CA LEU A 146 -11.74 3.98 -17.27
C LEU A 146 -11.73 5.25 -18.12
N THR A 147 -10.64 6.01 -18.09
CA THR A 147 -10.48 7.23 -18.89
C THR A 147 -10.59 6.93 -20.39
N ALA A 148 -10.03 5.81 -20.87
CA ALA A 148 -10.08 5.44 -22.28
C ALA A 148 -11.51 5.14 -22.78
N VAL A 149 -12.41 4.69 -21.89
CA VAL A 149 -13.83 4.48 -22.20
C VAL A 149 -14.72 5.66 -21.78
N GLY A 150 -14.11 6.75 -21.30
CA GLY A 150 -14.81 7.97 -20.88
C GLY A 150 -15.52 7.88 -19.53
N TRP A 151 -15.09 6.98 -18.65
CA TRP A 151 -15.69 6.73 -17.33
C TRP A 151 -14.80 7.24 -16.19
N GLU A 152 -15.41 7.35 -15.02
CA GLU A 152 -14.76 7.75 -13.78
C GLU A 152 -14.90 6.68 -12.68
N SER A 153 -13.89 6.59 -11.81
CA SER A 153 -13.82 5.59 -10.73
C SER A 153 -14.79 5.86 -9.57
N GLU A 154 -15.28 7.09 -9.42
CA GLU A 154 -16.30 7.49 -8.45
C GLU A 154 -17.30 8.45 -9.10
N LYS A 155 -18.57 8.39 -8.70
CA LYS A 155 -19.61 9.29 -9.22
C LYS A 155 -19.29 10.75 -8.87
N LYS A 156 -19.05 11.60 -9.88
CA LYS A 156 -19.06 13.05 -9.72
C LYS A 156 -20.49 13.59 -9.75
N ASN A 157 -20.89 14.29 -8.70
CA ASN A 157 -22.13 15.07 -8.72
C ASN A 157 -21.89 16.33 -9.56
N THR A 158 -22.63 16.47 -10.66
CA THR A 158 -22.68 17.72 -11.42
C THR A 158 -23.72 18.66 -10.83
N LEU A 159 -23.62 19.97 -11.08
CA LEU A 159 -24.63 20.96 -10.66
C LEU A 159 -26.04 20.58 -11.14
N GLU A 160 -26.14 19.95 -12.31
CA GLU A 160 -27.39 19.48 -12.92
C GLU A 160 -28.07 18.38 -12.08
N SER A 161 -27.30 17.58 -11.34
CA SER A 161 -27.84 16.55 -10.44
C SER A 161 -28.63 17.11 -9.24
N PHE A 162 -28.57 18.42 -8.99
CA PHE A 162 -29.38 19.10 -7.99
C PHE A 162 -30.73 19.61 -8.52
N PHE A 163 -30.94 19.60 -9.83
CA PHE A 163 -32.14 20.16 -10.49
C PHE A 163 -33.04 19.10 -11.15
N THR A 164 -32.76 17.82 -10.93
CA THR A 164 -33.56 16.68 -11.40
C THR A 164 -34.01 15.84 -10.21
#